data_AF-A0ABD5P964-F1
#
_entry.id   AF-A0ABD5P964-F1
#
_cell.length_a   1.000
_cell.length_b   1.000
_cell.length_c   1.000
_cell.angle_alpha   90.00
_cell.angle_beta   90.00
_cell.angle_gamma   90.00
#
_symmetry.space_group_name_H-M   'P 1'
#
loop_
_entity.id
_entity.type
_entity.pdbx_description
1 polymer ?
#
loop_
_entity_poly.entity_id
_entity_poly.type
_entity_poly.pdbx_seq_one_letter_code
_entity_poly.pdbx_strand_id
1 'polypeptide(L)'
;MTDDSGEPEAADPTVGERTTEYDKLVRDHVPEIVRETGAEPETHVADDAEFQHRLGEKLVEEAREYAESRDPEELADVLAVVGAICRASDVDREELQEIGREKARERGTFAEQLVLERVRE
;
A
#
# COMPACT_ATOMS: atom_id res chain seq x y z
N MET A 1 53.51 -15.16 -43.29
CA MET A 1 53.58 -14.61 -41.92
C MET A 1 52.36 -13.73 -41.77
N THR A 2 51.52 -14.12 -40.83
CA THR A 2 50.25 -13.52 -40.43
C THR A 2 50.41 -12.04 -40.11
N ASP A 3 49.44 -11.23 -40.51
CA ASP A 3 48.92 -10.22 -39.59
C ASP A 3 47.43 -10.01 -39.88
N ASP A 4 46.65 -10.58 -38.99
CA ASP A 4 45.21 -10.55 -38.86
C ASP A 4 44.88 -9.28 -38.07
N SER A 5 44.53 -8.22 -38.79
CA SER A 5 44.12 -6.95 -38.17
C SER A 5 42.65 -7.03 -37.78
N GLY A 6 42.39 -7.70 -36.65
CA GLY A 6 41.08 -7.71 -36.00
C GLY A 6 40.67 -6.31 -35.57
N GLU A 7 39.50 -5.87 -36.03
CA GLU A 7 38.83 -4.66 -35.57
C GLU A 7 38.50 -4.78 -34.07
N PRO A 8 38.53 -3.68 -33.29
CA PRO A 8 38.10 -3.72 -31.90
C PRO A 8 36.59 -3.93 -31.87
N GLU A 9 36.17 -5.11 -31.40
CA GLU A 9 34.80 -5.39 -31.01
C GLU A 9 34.43 -4.40 -29.89
N ALA A 10 33.53 -3.47 -30.20
CA ALA A 10 33.03 -2.50 -29.25
C ALA A 10 32.35 -3.25 -28.10
N ALA A 11 32.88 -3.08 -26.90
CA ALA A 11 32.29 -3.60 -25.68
C ALA A 11 30.81 -3.20 -25.62
N ASP A 12 29.95 -4.21 -25.56
CA ASP A 12 28.52 -4.08 -25.33
C ASP A 12 28.30 -3.20 -24.07
N PRO A 13 27.63 -2.03 -24.18
CA PRO A 13 27.43 -1.17 -23.04
C PRO A 13 26.54 -1.90 -22.05
N THR A 14 27.13 -2.34 -20.95
CA THR A 14 26.44 -2.92 -19.78
C THR A 14 25.16 -2.14 -19.54
N VAL A 15 24.02 -2.81 -19.78
CA VAL A 15 22.68 -2.32 -19.42
C VAL A 15 22.70 -2.16 -17.91
N GLY A 16 22.91 -0.94 -17.44
CA GLY A 16 22.94 -0.64 -16.01
C GLY A 16 21.63 -1.09 -15.36
N GLU A 17 21.74 -1.89 -14.31
CA GLU A 17 20.61 -2.37 -13.52
C GLU A 17 19.81 -1.16 -13.01
N ARG A 18 18.52 -1.07 -13.38
CA ARG A 18 17.64 0.00 -12.91
C ARG A 18 17.02 -0.44 -11.60
N THR A 19 17.32 0.28 -10.52
CA THR A 19 16.71 0.09 -9.20
C THR A 19 15.67 1.17 -8.94
N THR A 20 14.49 0.78 -8.44
CA THR A 20 13.45 1.69 -7.96
C THR A 20 13.28 1.48 -6.47
N GLU A 21 13.40 2.55 -5.68
CA GLU A 21 13.22 2.48 -4.24
C GLU A 21 11.74 2.63 -3.87
N TYR A 22 11.31 1.81 -2.91
CA TYR A 22 9.96 1.85 -2.36
C TYR A 22 10.05 1.90 -0.84
N ASP A 23 9.13 2.65 -0.23
CA ASP A 23 9.01 2.78 1.22
C ASP A 23 7.56 2.53 1.62
N LYS A 24 7.11 1.27 1.49
CA LYS A 24 5.71 0.91 1.73
C LYS A 24 5.55 -0.52 2.25
N LEU A 25 4.50 -0.72 3.04
CA LEU A 25 4.04 -2.04 3.44
C LEU A 25 3.42 -2.76 2.24
N VAL A 26 3.74 -4.03 2.05
CA VAL A 26 3.19 -4.87 0.97
C VAL A 26 2.57 -6.15 1.54
N ARG A 27 1.70 -6.80 0.77
CA ARG A 27 1.17 -8.13 1.13
C ARG A 27 2.26 -9.20 1.01
N ASP A 28 2.10 -10.28 1.78
CA ASP A 28 3.07 -11.36 1.91
C ASP A 28 3.56 -11.96 0.57
N HIS A 29 2.67 -12.04 -0.43
CA HIS A 29 2.99 -12.60 -1.74
C HIS A 29 3.54 -11.59 -2.75
N VAL A 30 3.57 -10.30 -2.45
CA VAL A 30 4.10 -9.28 -3.39
C VAL A 30 5.55 -9.55 -3.77
N PRO A 31 6.47 -9.93 -2.85
CA PRO A 31 7.83 -10.27 -3.24
C PRO A 31 7.91 -11.45 -4.21
N GLU A 32 7.03 -12.44 -4.11
CA GLU A 32 6.97 -13.56 -5.06
C GLU A 32 6.50 -13.09 -6.43
N ILE A 33 5.42 -12.29 -6.48
CA ILE A 33 4.90 -11.69 -7.71
C ILE A 33 5.97 -10.83 -8.41
N VAL A 34 6.77 -10.06 -7.66
CA VAL A 34 7.88 -9.27 -8.24
C VAL A 34 8.91 -10.18 -8.90
N ARG A 35 9.29 -11.30 -8.26
CA ARG A 35 10.22 -12.29 -8.84
C ARG A 35 9.70 -12.94 -10.11
N GLU A 36 8.40 -13.16 -10.21
CA GLU A 36 7.76 -13.69 -11.44
C GLU A 36 7.92 -12.74 -12.64
N THR A 37 8.12 -11.44 -12.41
CA THR A 37 8.42 -10.47 -13.48
C THR A 37 9.88 -10.47 -13.93
N GLY A 38 10.75 -11.23 -13.27
CA GLY A 38 12.19 -11.25 -13.50
C GLY A 38 12.96 -10.15 -12.75
N ALA A 39 12.30 -9.39 -11.87
CA ALA A 39 12.94 -8.43 -10.97
C ALA A 39 13.25 -9.07 -9.61
N GLU A 40 14.28 -8.59 -8.91
CA GLU A 40 14.60 -9.06 -7.56
C GLU A 40 14.14 -8.03 -6.51
N PRO A 41 13.21 -8.39 -5.60
CA PRO A 41 12.78 -7.50 -4.53
C PRO A 41 13.71 -7.59 -3.30
N GLU A 42 14.02 -6.43 -2.72
CA GLU A 42 14.62 -6.33 -1.39
C GLU A 42 13.52 -6.04 -0.36
N THR A 43 13.47 -6.83 0.73
CA THR A 43 12.44 -6.69 1.78
C THR A 43 13.04 -6.96 3.16
N HIS A 44 12.41 -6.40 4.18
CA HIS A 44 12.66 -6.73 5.59
C HIS A 44 11.34 -7.00 6.31
N VAL A 45 11.43 -7.65 7.47
CA VAL A 45 10.28 -7.84 8.37
C VAL A 45 10.32 -6.71 9.39
N ALA A 46 9.25 -5.92 9.44
CA ALA A 46 9.09 -4.83 10.42
C ALA A 46 8.97 -5.37 11.85
N ASP A 47 9.49 -4.63 12.82
CA ASP A 47 9.16 -4.85 14.23
C ASP A 47 7.75 -4.33 14.56
N ASP A 48 7.25 -4.58 15.77
CA ASP A 48 5.88 -4.21 16.15
C ASP A 48 5.60 -2.70 16.00
N ALA A 49 6.57 -1.85 16.34
CA ALA A 49 6.41 -0.40 16.30
C ALA A 49 6.44 0.13 14.85
N GLU A 50 7.39 -0.36 14.05
CA GLU A 50 7.44 -0.07 12.62
C GLU A 50 6.18 -0.58 11.93
N PHE A 51 5.72 -1.79 12.24
CA PHE A 51 4.54 -2.39 11.62
C PHE A 51 3.28 -1.57 11.91
N GLN A 52 3.05 -1.16 13.16
CA GLN A 52 1.93 -0.28 13.51
C GLN A 52 1.98 1.05 12.76
N HIS A 53 3.17 1.64 12.62
CA HIS A 53 3.35 2.88 11.86
C HIS A 53 3.02 2.68 10.38
N ARG A 54 3.60 1.65 9.76
CA ARG A 54 3.43 1.28 8.35
C ARG A 54 1.98 0.93 8.00
N LEU A 55 1.23 0.31 8.91
CA LEU A 55 -0.21 0.07 8.74
C LEU A 55 -1.00 1.37 8.65
N GLY A 56 -0.63 2.39 9.44
CA GLY A 56 -1.22 3.72 9.36
C GLY A 56 -0.93 4.41 8.02
N GLU A 57 0.31 4.33 7.54
CA GLU A 57 0.68 4.83 6.20
C GLU A 57 -0.10 4.11 5.10
N LYS A 58 -0.18 2.77 5.18
CA LYS A 58 -0.90 1.94 4.21
C LYS A 58 -2.39 2.29 4.18
N LEU A 59 -3.04 2.51 5.31
CA LEU A 59 -4.44 2.92 5.35
C LEU A 59 -4.70 4.23 4.58
N VAL A 60 -3.76 5.17 4.66
CA VAL A 60 -3.84 6.45 3.95
C VAL A 60 -3.55 6.28 2.46
N GLU A 61 -2.60 5.42 2.08
CA GLU A 61 -2.32 5.04 0.68
C GLU A 61 -3.60 4.52 0.00
N GLU A 62 -4.19 3.44 0.53
CA GLU A 62 -5.36 2.78 -0.08
C GLU A 62 -6.59 3.72 -0.13
N ALA A 63 -6.79 4.54 0.91
CA ALA A 63 -7.89 5.51 0.94
C ALA A 63 -7.71 6.62 -0.13
N ARG A 64 -6.47 7.01 -0.42
CA ARG A 64 -6.16 7.96 -1.51
C ARG A 64 -6.37 7.30 -2.87
N GLU A 65 -5.89 6.06 -3.04
CA GLU A 65 -6.09 5.30 -4.27
C GLU A 65 -7.58 5.15 -4.57
N TYR A 66 -8.42 4.78 -3.58
CA TYR A 66 -9.88 4.79 -3.76
C TYR A 66 -10.44 6.17 -4.12
N ALA A 67 -9.95 7.23 -3.48
CA ALA A 67 -10.44 8.59 -3.75
C ALA A 67 -10.15 9.05 -5.19
N GLU A 68 -9.06 8.56 -5.77
CA GLU A 68 -8.62 8.85 -7.15
C GLU A 68 -9.29 7.91 -8.17
N SER A 69 -9.21 6.60 -7.95
CA SER A 69 -9.66 5.57 -8.91
C SER A 69 -11.16 5.30 -8.86
N ARG A 70 -11.76 5.42 -7.67
CA ARG A 70 -13.13 4.94 -7.34
C ARG A 70 -13.32 3.43 -7.52
N ASP A 71 -12.23 2.68 -7.60
CA ASP A 71 -12.27 1.23 -7.77
C ASP A 71 -12.67 0.53 -6.46
N PRO A 72 -13.68 -0.37 -6.47
CA PRO A 72 -14.02 -1.20 -5.31
C PRO A 72 -12.88 -2.08 -4.80
N GLU A 73 -11.88 -2.42 -5.61
CA GLU A 73 -10.71 -3.17 -5.14
C GLU A 73 -9.95 -2.40 -4.05
N GLU A 74 -9.81 -1.08 -4.18
CA GLU A 74 -9.14 -0.26 -3.15
C GLU A 74 -9.96 -0.18 -1.84
N LEU A 75 -11.28 -0.29 -1.92
CA LEU A 75 -12.11 -0.42 -0.70
C LEU A 75 -11.88 -1.76 0.00
N ALA A 76 -11.66 -2.83 -0.75
CA ALA A 76 -11.32 -4.13 -0.18
C ALA A 76 -9.95 -4.08 0.51
N ASP A 77 -9.00 -3.34 -0.07
CA ASP A 77 -7.68 -3.11 0.51
C ASP A 77 -7.75 -2.27 1.79
N VAL A 78 -8.56 -1.20 1.81
CA VAL A 78 -8.88 -0.45 3.04
C VAL A 78 -9.43 -1.39 4.13
N LEU A 79 -10.37 -2.29 3.80
CA LEU A 79 -10.92 -3.24 4.76
C LEU A 79 -9.87 -4.23 5.27
N ALA A 80 -8.96 -4.70 4.41
CA ALA A 80 -7.87 -5.59 4.79
C ALA A 80 -6.90 -4.90 5.76
N VAL A 81 -6.53 -3.65 5.48
CA VAL A 81 -5.65 -2.84 6.34
C VAL A 81 -6.31 -2.53 7.68
N VAL A 82 -7.59 -2.13 7.71
CA VAL A 82 -8.35 -1.95 8.96
C VAL A 82 -8.35 -3.22 9.79
N GLY A 83 -8.54 -4.39 9.16
CA GLY A 83 -8.47 -5.67 9.84
C GLY A 83 -7.08 -5.98 10.43
N ALA A 84 -6.01 -5.62 9.72
CA ALA A 84 -4.64 -5.77 10.21
C ALA A 84 -4.34 -4.82 11.39
N ILE A 85 -4.80 -3.57 11.34
CA ILE A 85 -4.70 -2.60 12.44
C ILE A 85 -5.41 -3.11 13.69
N CYS A 86 -6.63 -3.66 13.54
CA CYS A 86 -7.38 -4.23 14.65
C CYS A 86 -6.57 -5.32 15.36
N ARG A 87 -5.99 -6.26 14.60
CA ARG A 87 -5.13 -7.33 15.14
C ARG A 87 -3.87 -6.79 15.81
N ALA A 88 -3.21 -5.80 15.20
CA ALA A 88 -1.98 -5.22 15.72
C ALA A 88 -2.20 -4.33 16.97
N SER A 89 -3.45 -3.93 17.24
CA SER A 89 -3.82 -3.03 18.35
C SER A 89 -4.68 -3.73 19.41
N ASP A 90 -4.86 -5.05 19.31
CA ASP A 90 -5.76 -5.84 20.17
C ASP A 90 -7.21 -5.29 20.23
N VAL A 91 -7.67 -4.68 19.13
CA VAL A 91 -9.05 -4.18 19.00
C VAL A 91 -9.90 -5.26 18.34
N ASP A 92 -10.99 -5.62 19.01
CA ASP A 92 -11.95 -6.57 18.46
C ASP A 92 -12.76 -5.96 17.30
N ARG A 93 -13.04 -6.75 16.27
CA ARG A 93 -13.72 -6.23 15.07
C ARG A 93 -15.18 -5.92 15.34
N GLU A 94 -15.84 -6.70 16.19
CA GLU A 94 -17.21 -6.46 16.64
C GLU A 94 -17.28 -5.21 17.50
N GLU A 95 -16.29 -4.97 18.37
CA GLU A 95 -16.15 -3.72 19.13
C GLU A 95 -16.03 -2.51 18.20
N LEU A 96 -15.16 -2.56 17.19
CA LEU A 96 -15.03 -1.47 16.20
C LEU A 96 -16.36 -1.20 15.47
N GLN A 97 -17.10 -2.25 15.12
CA GLN A 97 -18.42 -2.11 14.51
C GLN A 97 -19.45 -1.52 15.47
N GLU A 98 -19.40 -1.88 16.75
CA GLU A 98 -20.29 -1.32 17.78
C GLU A 98 -20.06 0.19 17.94
N ILE A 99 -18.80 0.63 18.02
CA ILE A 99 -18.43 2.05 18.00
C ILE A 99 -19.03 2.76 16.77
N GLY A 100 -18.98 2.11 15.61
CA GLY A 100 -19.60 2.63 14.38
C GLY A 100 -21.13 2.76 14.47
N ARG A 101 -21.80 1.73 15.02
CA ARG A 101 -23.26 1.73 15.20
C ARG A 101 -23.71 2.78 16.22
N GLU A 102 -22.97 2.97 17.30
CA GLU A 102 -23.27 4.00 18.30
C GLU A 102 -23.17 5.40 17.70
N LYS A 103 -22.07 5.70 16.98
CA LYS A 103 -21.94 6.97 16.25
C LYS A 103 -23.08 7.18 15.26
N ALA A 104 -23.50 6.14 14.55
CA ALA A 104 -24.62 6.21 13.61
C ALA A 104 -25.98 6.48 14.31
N ARG A 105 -26.19 5.92 15.51
CA ARG A 105 -27.40 6.19 16.32
C ARG A 105 -27.40 7.61 16.87
N GLU A 106 -26.25 8.10 17.35
CA GLU A 106 -26.11 9.42 17.95
C GLU A 106 -26.14 10.55 16.93
N ARG A 107 -25.51 10.35 15.76
CA ARG A 107 -25.19 11.43 14.80
C ARG A 107 -25.85 11.25 13.44
N GLY A 108 -26.61 10.17 13.26
CA GLY A 108 -27.16 9.78 11.97
C GLY A 108 -26.13 9.07 11.07
N THR A 109 -26.55 8.77 9.85
CA THR A 109 -25.70 8.16 8.82
C THR A 109 -25.52 9.13 7.65
N PHE A 110 -24.71 8.75 6.66
CA PHE A 110 -24.53 9.53 5.43
C PHE A 110 -25.70 9.41 4.44
N ALA A 111 -26.84 8.81 4.84
CA ALA A 111 -27.99 8.57 3.96
C ALA A 111 -28.63 9.86 3.40
N GLU A 112 -28.56 10.96 4.14
CA GLU A 112 -29.10 12.26 3.73
C GLU A 112 -28.17 13.03 2.78
N GLN A 113 -26.96 12.54 2.51
CA GLN A 113 -25.98 13.14 1.59
C GLN A 113 -25.67 14.62 1.89
N LEU A 114 -25.69 15.00 3.18
CA LEU A 114 -25.48 16.37 3.61
C LEU A 114 -24.00 16.77 3.51
N VAL A 115 -23.75 17.96 2.97
CA VAL A 115 -22.44 18.63 2.97
C VAL A 115 -22.57 19.94 3.74
N LEU A 116 -21.75 20.11 4.79
CA LEU A 116 -21.77 21.33 5.60
C LEU A 116 -20.91 22.41 4.94
N GLU A 117 -21.53 23.46 4.40
CA GLU A 117 -20.82 24.54 3.69
C GLU A 117 -20.42 25.73 4.58
N ARG A 118 -21.19 26.03 5.63
CA ARG A 118 -20.92 27.14 6.55
C ARG A 118 -21.70 27.00 7.87
N VAL A 119 -21.09 27.41 8.98
CA VAL A 119 -21.75 27.66 10.26
C VAL A 119 -21.68 29.16 10.56
N ARG A 120 -22.74 29.75 11.10
CA ARG A 120 -22.78 31.15 11.59
C ARG A 120 -23.05 31.12 13.09
N GLU A 121 -22.33 31.95 13.84
CA GLU A 121 -22.48 32.13 15.29
C GLU A 121 -23.20 33.44 15.60
#